data_AF-A0A924FTN3-F1
#
_entry.id   AF-A0A924FTN3-F1
#
_cell.length_a   1.000
_cell.length_b   1.000
_cell.length_c   1.000
_cell.angle_alpha   90.00
_cell.angle_beta   90.00
_cell.angle_gamma   90.00
#
_symmetry.space_group_name_H-M   'P 1'
#
loop_
_entity.id
_entity.type
_entity.pdbx_description
1 polymer ?
#
loop_
_entity_poly.entity_id
_entity_poly.type
_entity_poly.pdbx_seq_one_letter_code
_entity_poly.pdbx_strand_id
1 'polypeptide(L)'
;MRSIWLAHRHRLAPDVAELLEELQREKRLRVIAGRVTAATATATGHDVTLRRRGNGTLDLATQWILNCTGPEERYDRIDDPLVQSLLASGRVRPGPNGLGLDVDAGCRLIDRAGNPQTGFFAIGPATRGTFWEVTAATNIRKQLLGVAEAL
;
A
#
# COMPACT_ATOMS: atom_id res chain seq x y z
N MET A 1 8.17 5.01 -9.88
CA MET A 1 7.19 4.93 -10.99
C MET A 1 5.74 4.71 -10.52
N ARG A 2 5.46 3.91 -9.48
CA ARG A 2 4.10 3.71 -8.91
C ARG A 2 3.29 5.00 -8.70
N SER A 3 3.87 6.00 -8.03
CA SER A 3 3.18 7.26 -7.70
C SER A 3 2.72 8.03 -8.95
N ILE A 4 3.52 8.00 -10.02
CA ILE A 4 3.19 8.64 -11.29
C ILE A 4 2.05 7.88 -11.95
N TRP A 5 2.13 6.55 -12.01
CA TRP A 5 1.07 5.72 -12.61
C TRP A 5 -0.28 5.89 -11.90
N LEU A 6 -0.29 5.83 -10.55
CA LEU A 6 -1.52 5.99 -9.75
C LEU A 6 -2.15 7.36 -9.97
N ALA A 7 -1.35 8.44 -10.01
CA ALA A 7 -1.86 9.79 -10.25
C ALA A 7 -2.49 9.95 -11.64
N HIS A 8 -1.96 9.28 -12.66
CA HIS A 8 -2.52 9.35 -14.02
C HIS A 8 -3.80 8.50 -14.17
N ARG A 9 -3.85 7.34 -13.50
CA ARG A 9 -4.99 6.41 -13.61
C ARG A 9 -6.18 6.80 -12.74
N HIS A 10 -5.92 7.32 -11.54
CA HIS A 10 -6.96 7.72 -10.59
C HIS A 10 -6.96 9.24 -10.47
N ARG A 11 -7.71 9.88 -11.37
CA ARG A 11 -7.88 11.34 -11.36
C ARG A 11 -8.81 11.74 -10.22
N LEU A 12 -8.48 12.88 -9.62
CA LEU A 12 -9.37 13.54 -8.67
C LEU A 12 -10.61 14.04 -9.41
N ALA A 13 -11.78 13.93 -8.77
CA ALA A 13 -13.01 14.50 -9.31
C ALA A 13 -12.90 16.04 -9.36
N PRO A 14 -13.41 16.71 -10.41
CA PRO A 14 -13.23 18.15 -10.59
C PRO A 14 -13.75 19.00 -9.42
N ASP A 15 -14.92 18.65 -8.88
CA ASP A 15 -15.53 19.29 -7.72
C ASP A 15 -14.66 19.20 -6.46
N VAL A 16 -14.01 18.05 -6.23
CA VAL A 16 -13.06 17.90 -5.13
C VAL A 16 -11.79 18.70 -5.39
N ALA A 17 -11.32 18.78 -6.63
CA ALA A 17 -10.17 19.61 -6.98
C ALA A 17 -10.43 21.09 -6.69
N GLU A 18 -11.59 21.60 -7.12
CA GLU A 18 -12.04 22.98 -6.83
C GLU A 18 -12.08 23.23 -5.32
N LEU A 19 -12.70 22.34 -4.54
CA LEU A 19 -12.74 22.46 -3.07
C LEU A 19 -11.34 22.54 -2.44
N LEU A 20 -10.39 21.70 -2.87
CA LEU A 20 -9.02 21.72 -2.34
C LEU A 20 -8.27 23.01 -2.70
N GLU A 21 -8.53 23.58 -3.88
CA GLU A 21 -7.98 24.87 -4.30
C GLU A 21 -8.54 26.02 -3.45
N GLU A 22 -9.85 26.02 -3.18
CA GLU A 22 -10.49 27.01 -2.30
C GLU A 22 -9.92 26.96 -0.88
N LEU A 23 -9.80 25.76 -0.30
CA LEU A 23 -9.23 25.58 1.05
C LEU A 23 -7.76 26.05 1.13
N GLN A 24 -6.98 25.89 0.06
CA GLN A 24 -5.62 26.41 0.00
C GLN A 24 -5.59 27.94 -0.10
N ARG A 25 -6.47 28.54 -0.92
CA ARG A 25 -6.63 29.99 -1.05
C ARG A 25 -7.04 30.65 0.26
N GLU A 26 -7.92 30.00 1.02
CA GLU A 26 -8.35 30.40 2.37
C GLU A 26 -7.30 30.09 3.47
N LYS A 27 -6.16 29.48 3.11
CA LYS A 27 -5.10 29.03 4.05
C LYS A 27 -5.58 28.03 5.10
N ARG A 28 -6.68 27.32 4.84
CA ARG A 28 -7.22 26.24 5.68
C ARG A 28 -6.57 24.89 5.36
N LEU A 29 -5.95 24.75 4.19
CA LEU A 29 -5.19 23.58 3.77
C LEU A 29 -3.76 23.97 3.38
N ARG A 30 -2.78 23.22 3.87
CA ARG A 30 -1.38 23.30 3.44
C ARG A 30 -0.91 21.97 2.89
N VAL A 31 -0.57 21.94 1.61
CA VAL A 31 0.02 20.75 0.97
C VAL A 31 1.54 20.77 1.14
N ILE A 32 2.10 19.69 1.70
CA ILE A 32 3.53 19.57 1.95
C ILE A 32 4.06 18.32 1.22
N ALA A 33 4.91 18.54 0.22
CA ALA A 33 5.61 17.42 -0.43
C ALA A 33 6.75 16.93 0.46
N GLY A 34 6.59 15.75 1.05
CA GLY A 34 7.60 15.15 1.93
C GLY A 34 7.27 13.70 2.31
N ARG A 35 8.06 13.16 3.24
CA ARG A 35 7.83 11.86 3.85
C ARG A 35 7.80 12.04 5.36
N VAL A 36 6.74 11.55 6.02
CA VAL A 36 6.72 11.44 7.48
C VAL A 36 7.79 10.43 7.91
N THR A 37 8.66 10.83 8.83
CA THR A 37 9.75 9.99 9.35
C THR A 37 9.53 9.59 10.81
N ALA A 38 8.78 10.40 11.56
CA ALA A 38 8.37 10.11 12.92
C ALA A 38 7.02 10.76 13.21
N ALA A 39 6.24 10.11 14.07
CA ALA A 39 5.05 10.68 14.69
C ALA A 39 4.99 10.15 16.13
N THR A 40 4.95 11.05 17.11
CA THR A 40 5.00 10.70 18.53
C THR A 40 3.81 11.34 19.23
N ALA A 41 3.08 10.55 20.02
CA ALA A 41 1.99 11.07 20.83
C ALA A 41 2.53 11.93 21.97
N THR A 42 1.83 13.03 22.26
CA THR A 42 2.09 13.94 23.37
C THR A 42 0.86 13.99 24.28
N ALA A 43 0.92 14.77 25.35
CA ALA A 43 -0.23 14.93 26.27
C ALA A 43 -1.46 15.58 25.61
N THR A 44 -1.26 16.35 24.52
CA THR A 44 -2.32 17.17 23.90
C THR A 44 -2.47 16.95 22.39
N GLY A 45 -1.77 15.96 21.82
CA GLY A 45 -1.80 15.67 20.40
C GLY A 45 -0.60 14.84 19.95
N HIS A 46 0.04 15.28 18.86
CA HIS A 46 1.15 14.59 18.22
C HIS A 46 2.20 15.55 17.69
N ASP A 47 3.46 15.18 17.85
CA ASP A 47 4.58 15.77 17.15
C ASP A 47 4.93 14.91 15.94
N VAL A 48 4.99 15.53 14.75
CA VAL A 48 5.22 14.85 13.47
C VAL A 48 6.41 15.46 12.78
N THR A 49 7.39 14.63 12.46
CA THR A 49 8.58 15.03 11.71
C THR A 49 8.45 14.59 10.25
N LEU A 50 8.65 15.54 9.33
CA LEU A 50 8.64 15.31 7.90
C LEU A 50 10.01 15.62 7.30
N ARG A 51 10.53 14.71 6.48
CA ARG A 51 11.61 15.02 5.54
C ARG A 51 11.01 15.60 4.26
N ARG A 52 11.30 16.87 3.96
CA ARG A 52 10.79 17.55 2.77
C ARG A 52 11.46 17.03 1.50
N ARG A 53 10.75 17.12 0.37
CA ARG A 53 11.35 16.89 -0.95
C ARG A 53 12.33 18.03 -1.26
N GLY A 54 13.51 17.72 -1.78
CA GLY A 54 14.54 18.71 -2.13
C GLY A 54 15.65 18.80 -1.08
N ASN A 55 15.32 19.15 0.16
CA ASN A 55 16.15 19.00 1.36
C ASN A 55 15.35 19.45 2.60
N GLY A 56 15.83 19.11 3.80
CA GLY A 56 15.37 19.67 5.07
C GLY A 56 14.31 18.86 5.81
N THR A 57 14.21 19.17 7.10
CA THR A 57 13.26 18.59 8.04
C THR A 57 12.25 19.65 8.46
N LEU A 58 11.02 19.23 8.75
CA LEU A 58 9.95 20.08 9.23
C LEU A 58 9.21 19.33 10.33
N ASP A 59 9.16 19.94 11.51
CA ASP A 59 8.39 19.44 12.64
C ASP A 59 7.05 20.17 12.72
N LEU A 60 5.98 19.42 13.02
CA LEU A 60 4.62 19.90 13.13
C LEU A 60 3.98 19.35 14.40
N ALA A 61 3.32 20.22 15.17
CA ALA A 61 2.41 19.82 16.21
C ALA A 61 0.98 19.74 15.64
N THR A 62 0.28 18.63 15.88
CA THR A 62 -1.10 18.42 15.43
C THR A 62 -1.94 17.80 16.53
N GLN A 63 -3.26 18.04 16.52
CA GLN A 63 -4.17 17.35 17.44
C GLN A 63 -4.63 15.99 16.91
N TRP A 64 -4.63 15.83 15.59
CA TRP A 64 -5.14 14.63 14.92
C TRP A 64 -4.25 14.24 13.75
N ILE A 65 -4.13 12.93 13.53
CA ILE A 65 -3.47 12.33 12.37
C ILE A 65 -4.46 11.38 11.71
N LEU A 66 -4.73 11.60 10.41
CA LEU A 66 -5.47 10.66 9.59
C LEU A 66 -4.48 9.96 8.67
N ASN A 67 -4.31 8.65 8.86
CA ASN A 67 -3.41 7.86 8.02
C ASN A 67 -4.08 7.47 6.69
N CYS A 68 -3.66 8.14 5.62
CA CYS A 68 -4.11 7.89 4.25
C CYS A 68 -3.00 7.34 3.34
N THR A 69 -1.98 6.66 3.88
CA THR A 69 -0.84 6.16 3.08
C THR A 69 -1.13 4.88 2.28
N GLY A 70 -2.30 4.27 2.51
CA GLY A 70 -2.65 2.95 1.98
C GLY A 70 -1.90 1.82 2.68
N PRO A 71 -2.19 0.56 2.31
CA PRO A 71 -1.53 -0.61 2.89
C PRO A 71 -0.07 -0.71 2.47
N GLU A 72 0.75 -1.33 3.32
CA GLU A 72 2.11 -1.73 2.94
C GLU A 72 2.04 -2.83 1.88
N GLU A 73 2.77 -2.65 0.79
CA GLU A 73 2.79 -3.57 -0.34
C GLU A 73 4.04 -4.45 -0.31
N ARG A 74 5.06 -4.08 0.47
CA ARG A 74 6.26 -4.89 0.68
C ARG A 74 6.05 -5.76 1.90
N TYR A 75 5.66 -7.01 1.67
CA TYR A 75 5.27 -7.93 2.73
C TYR A 75 6.42 -8.25 3.71
N ASP A 76 7.67 -8.09 3.28
CA ASP A 76 8.87 -8.16 4.12
C ASP A 76 8.97 -7.02 5.16
N ARG A 77 8.13 -5.99 5.05
CA ARG A 77 8.07 -4.85 6.00
C ARG A 77 6.82 -4.86 6.87
N ILE A 78 5.93 -5.82 6.68
CA ILE A 78 4.70 -5.92 7.46
C ILE A 78 5.03 -6.57 8.81
N ASP A 79 4.72 -5.86 9.88
CA ASP A 79 4.87 -6.34 11.26
C ASP A 79 3.60 -7.06 11.73
N ASP A 80 3.25 -8.13 11.01
CA ASP A 80 2.13 -9.02 11.34
C ASP A 80 2.69 -10.43 11.62
N PRO A 81 2.38 -11.05 12.78
CA PRO A 81 2.96 -12.34 13.15
C PRO A 81 2.71 -13.47 12.14
N LEU A 82 1.55 -13.47 11.47
CA LEU A 82 1.24 -14.48 10.46
C LEU A 82 2.10 -14.26 9.21
N VAL A 83 2.21 -13.02 8.73
CA VAL A 83 3.04 -12.68 7.56
C VAL A 83 4.50 -13.02 7.81
N GLN A 84 5.04 -12.65 8.98
CA GLN A 84 6.41 -12.95 9.37
C GLN A 84 6.66 -14.45 9.46
N SER A 85 5.76 -15.22 10.07
CA SER A 85 5.87 -16.67 10.17
C SER A 85 5.85 -17.36 8.81
N LEU A 86 4.97 -16.93 7.89
CA LEU A 86 4.89 -17.47 6.54
C LEU A 86 6.17 -17.21 5.72
N LEU A 87 6.73 -16.00 5.85
CA LEU A 87 7.99 -15.63 5.19
C LEU A 87 9.18 -16.41 5.80
N ALA A 88 9.28 -16.45 7.13
CA ALA A 88 10.36 -17.12 7.85
C ALA A 88 10.38 -18.63 7.60
N SER A 89 9.21 -19.27 7.53
CA SER A 89 9.08 -20.69 7.20
C SER A 89 9.33 -21.00 5.72
N GLY A 90 9.43 -19.98 4.86
CA GLY A 90 9.58 -20.15 3.41
C GLY A 90 8.32 -20.66 2.71
N ARG A 91 7.17 -20.65 3.40
CA ARG A 91 5.86 -20.98 2.81
C ARG A 91 5.38 -19.91 1.83
N VAL A 92 5.88 -18.69 1.92
CA VAL A 92 5.67 -17.65 0.91
C VAL A 92 6.98 -16.91 0.67
N ARG A 93 7.08 -16.22 -0.46
CA ARG A 93 8.18 -15.29 -0.75
C ARG A 93 7.66 -13.95 -1.28
N PRO A 94 8.45 -12.87 -1.19
CA PRO A 94 8.08 -11.60 -1.81
C PRO A 94 7.83 -11.77 -3.31
N GLY A 95 6.78 -11.11 -3.82
CA GLY A 95 6.45 -11.13 -5.24
C GLY A 95 7.46 -10.38 -6.11
N PRO A 96 7.30 -10.44 -7.45
CA PRO A 96 8.16 -9.72 -8.39
C PRO A 96 8.31 -8.24 -8.01
N ASN A 97 9.55 -7.72 -8.11
CA ASN A 97 9.93 -6.37 -7.68
C ASN A 97 9.74 -6.07 -6.18
N GLY A 98 9.53 -7.10 -5.35
CA GLY A 98 9.28 -6.99 -3.92
C GLY A 98 7.91 -6.37 -3.62
N LEU A 99 6.91 -6.61 -4.47
CA LEU A 99 5.53 -6.16 -4.30
C LEU A 99 4.61 -7.37 -4.11
N GLY A 100 3.82 -7.34 -3.04
CA GLY A 100 2.95 -8.45 -2.68
C GLY A 100 3.74 -9.72 -2.31
N LEU A 101 3.03 -10.82 -2.34
CA LEU A 101 3.52 -12.18 -2.28
C LEU A 101 3.60 -12.76 -3.69
N ASP A 102 4.53 -13.69 -3.90
CA ASP A 102 4.67 -14.35 -5.18
C ASP A 102 3.58 -15.40 -5.39
N VAL A 103 2.91 -15.31 -6.54
CA VAL A 103 1.85 -16.22 -6.94
C VAL A 103 2.01 -16.59 -8.41
N ASP A 104 1.56 -17.79 -8.77
CA ASP A 104 1.41 -18.16 -10.18
C ASP A 104 0.16 -17.53 -10.82
N ALA A 105 -0.07 -17.84 -12.10
CA ALA A 105 -1.23 -17.35 -12.85
C ALA A 105 -2.58 -17.79 -12.25
N GLY A 106 -2.61 -18.89 -11.49
CA GLY A 106 -3.77 -19.40 -10.77
C GLY A 106 -3.89 -18.88 -9.34
N CYS A 107 -3.12 -17.85 -8.96
CA CYS A 107 -3.11 -17.25 -7.63
C CYS A 107 -2.59 -18.19 -6.51
N ARG A 108 -1.91 -19.30 -6.85
CA ARG A 108 -1.28 -20.20 -5.87
C ARG A 108 0.00 -19.57 -5.34
N LEU A 109 0.18 -19.59 -4.03
CA LEU A 109 1.35 -19.04 -3.37
C LEU A 109 2.60 -19.87 -3.70
N ILE A 110 3.66 -19.18 -4.11
CA ILE A 110 4.95 -19.76 -4.42
C ILE A 110 5.81 -19.83 -3.15
N ASP A 111 6.33 -21.02 -2.85
CA ASP A 111 7.26 -21.23 -1.75
C ASP A 111 8.67 -20.68 -2.06
N ARG A 112 9.58 -20.74 -1.09
CA ARG A 112 10.96 -20.29 -1.26
C ARG A 112 11.72 -21.05 -2.37
N ALA A 113 11.36 -22.31 -2.62
CA ALA A 113 11.97 -23.15 -3.65
C ALA A 113 11.42 -22.88 -5.06
N GLY A 114 10.36 -22.06 -5.18
CA GLY A 114 9.74 -21.71 -6.46
C GLY A 114 8.58 -22.62 -6.84
N ASN A 115 8.05 -23.42 -5.91
CA ASN A 115 6.95 -24.35 -6.19
C ASN A 115 5.59 -23.72 -5.82
N PRO A 116 4.57 -23.84 -6.67
CA PRO A 116 3.20 -23.49 -6.30
C PRO A 116 2.64 -24.49 -5.29
N GLN A 117 1.96 -23.98 -4.27
CA GLN A 117 1.36 -24.82 -3.22
C GLN A 117 -0.13 -25.08 -3.49
N THR A 118 -0.52 -26.35 -3.49
CA THR A 118 -1.92 -26.77 -3.61
C THR A 118 -2.73 -26.31 -2.40
N GLY A 119 -3.92 -25.73 -2.63
CA GLY A 119 -4.80 -25.30 -1.55
C GLY A 119 -4.37 -24.01 -0.84
N PHE A 120 -3.27 -23.37 -1.27
CA PHE A 120 -2.77 -22.15 -0.64
C PHE A 120 -2.67 -21.01 -1.66
N PHE A 121 -3.56 -20.04 -1.52
CA PHE A 121 -3.78 -18.98 -2.50
C PHE A 121 -3.69 -17.59 -1.86
N ALA A 122 -3.35 -16.59 -2.67
CA ALA A 122 -3.51 -15.18 -2.32
C ALA A 122 -4.26 -14.45 -3.42
N ILE A 123 -5.09 -13.47 -3.05
CA ILE A 123 -5.92 -12.70 -3.99
C ILE A 123 -5.80 -11.20 -3.69
N GLY A 124 -6.17 -10.39 -4.68
CA GLY A 124 -6.21 -8.93 -4.58
C GLY A 124 -4.83 -8.30 -4.39
N PRO A 125 -4.71 -7.23 -3.59
CA PRO A 125 -3.46 -6.46 -3.44
C PRO A 125 -2.23 -7.29 -3.08
N ALA A 126 -2.42 -8.42 -2.39
CA ALA A 126 -1.36 -9.36 -2.07
C ALA A 126 -0.66 -9.91 -3.32
N THR A 127 -1.29 -9.89 -4.49
CA THR A 127 -0.77 -10.46 -5.75
C THR A 127 -0.19 -9.41 -6.71
N ARG A 128 0.03 -8.18 -6.22
CA ARG A 128 0.42 -7.02 -7.05
C ARG A 128 1.72 -7.23 -7.81
N GLY A 129 2.69 -7.96 -7.27
CA GLY A 129 3.93 -8.26 -7.99
C GLY A 129 3.70 -9.00 -9.31
N THR A 130 2.75 -9.93 -9.31
CA THR A 130 2.43 -10.77 -10.49
C THR A 130 1.50 -10.05 -11.47
N PHE A 131 0.40 -9.46 -10.99
CA PHE A 131 -0.67 -8.97 -11.88
C PHE A 131 -0.73 -7.44 -12.00
N TRP A 132 0.09 -6.70 -11.24
CA TRP A 132 0.15 -5.22 -11.17
C TRP A 132 -1.17 -4.53 -10.78
N GLU A 133 -2.17 -4.58 -11.66
CA GLU A 133 -3.48 -3.99 -11.47
C GLU A 133 -4.44 -4.96 -10.77
N VAL A 134 -4.45 -4.92 -9.44
CA VAL A 134 -5.23 -5.85 -8.58
C VAL A 134 -6.03 -5.16 -7.48
N THR A 135 -6.26 -3.85 -7.63
CA THR A 135 -7.00 -3.05 -6.64
C THR A 135 -8.48 -2.91 -6.97
N ALA A 136 -8.87 -3.06 -8.23
CA ALA A 136 -10.27 -2.95 -8.64
C ALA A 136 -11.06 -4.21 -8.25
N ALA A 137 -12.26 -4.02 -7.69
CA ALA A 137 -13.14 -5.12 -7.29
C ALA A 137 -13.39 -6.13 -8.44
N THR A 138 -13.50 -5.65 -9.67
CA THR A 138 -13.65 -6.50 -10.86
C THR A 138 -12.48 -7.45 -11.08
N ASN A 139 -11.24 -7.01 -10.80
CA ASN A 139 -10.05 -7.84 -10.98
C ASN A 139 -9.96 -8.88 -9.86
N ILE A 140 -10.26 -8.47 -8.62
CA ILE A 140 -10.31 -9.37 -7.46
C ILE A 140 -11.38 -10.44 -7.65
N ARG A 141 -12.55 -10.08 -8.18
CA ARG A 141 -13.63 -11.02 -8.48
C ARG A 141 -13.20 -12.09 -9.49
N LYS A 142 -12.44 -11.72 -10.54
CA LYS A 142 -11.93 -12.69 -11.52
C LYS A 142 -10.96 -13.69 -10.87
N GLN A 143 -10.06 -13.21 -10.01
CA GLN A 143 -9.16 -14.09 -9.25
C GLN A 143 -9.94 -15.04 -8.34
N LEU A 144 -10.93 -14.53 -7.60
CA LEU A 144 -11.80 -15.32 -6.74
C LEU A 144 -12.51 -16.46 -7.48
N LEU A 145 -13.06 -16.18 -8.66
CA LEU A 145 -13.72 -17.21 -9.48
C LEU A 145 -12.73 -18.29 -9.90
N GLY A 146 -11.55 -17.91 -10.39
CA GLY A 146 -10.52 -18.89 -10.79
C GLY A 146 -10.00 -19.73 -9.62
N VAL A 147 -9.88 -19.15 -8.42
CA VAL A 147 -9.52 -19.90 -7.21
C VAL A 147 -10.64 -20.87 -6.82
N ALA A 148 -11.90 -20.43 -6.87
CA ALA A 148 -13.05 -21.26 -6.50
C ALA A 148 -13.22 -22.49 -7.42
N GLU A 149 -12.90 -22.37 -8.71
CA GLU A 149 -12.91 -23.49 -9.68
C GLU A 149 -11.75 -24.48 -9.46
N ALA A 150 -10.70 -24.06 -8.74
CA ALA A 150 -9.52 -24.85 -8.47
C ALA A 150 -9.51 -25.50 -7.07
N LEU A 151 -10.55 -25.26 -6.26
CA LEU A 151 -10.81 -25.92 -4.97
C LEU A 151 -11.58 -27.23 -5.19
#